data_AF-A0ABD7XFB8-F1
#
_entry.id   AF-A0ABD7XFB8-F1
#
_cell.length_a   1.000
_cell.length_b   1.000
_cell.length_c   1.000
_cell.angle_alpha   90.00
_cell.angle_beta   90.00
_cell.angle_gamma   90.00
#
_symmetry.space_group_name_H-M   'P 1'
#
loop_
_entity.id
_entity.type
_entity.pdbx_description
1 polymer ?
#
loop_
_entity_poly.entity_id
_entity_poly.type
_entity_poly.pdbx_seq_one_letter_code
_entity_poly.pdbx_strand_id
1 'polypeptide(L)'
;MTTDIVQLKEKGKPIYLKTHTAAIDGLESYPTKVDTDKMYQKITKKEPLWTGGWYGAAAGNGQVPSKPLSQCENGWIFQWQEYKKDGTLNGACYHFFLVPKQHVQNPGSGGVVFLLHGYNANSLVRKYLYVKDTKITGNDINASSSDTAGSGSKMFALSAIYEY
;
A
#
# COMPACT_ATOMS: atom_id res chain seq x y z
N MET A 1 -50.15 16.18 -27.06
CA MET A 1 -48.77 15.88 -27.49
C MET A 1 -48.59 14.37 -27.38
N THR A 2 -48.51 13.69 -28.51
CA THR A 2 -48.30 12.24 -28.58
C THR A 2 -46.80 11.99 -28.61
N THR A 3 -46.28 11.15 -27.72
CA THR A 3 -44.86 10.77 -27.70
C THR A 3 -44.62 9.78 -28.83
N ASP A 4 -43.92 10.18 -29.88
CA ASP A 4 -43.52 9.28 -30.97
C ASP A 4 -42.38 8.37 -30.47
N ILE A 5 -42.70 7.10 -30.23
CA ILE A 5 -41.68 6.07 -29.99
C ILE A 5 -41.16 5.62 -31.36
N VAL A 6 -39.93 5.99 -31.69
CA VAL A 6 -39.27 5.55 -32.93
C VAL A 6 -38.85 4.08 -32.79
N GLN A 7 -39.51 3.18 -33.51
CA GLN A 7 -39.14 1.76 -33.58
C GLN A 7 -38.12 1.51 -34.70
N LEU A 8 -36.94 1.00 -34.35
CA LEU A 8 -35.89 0.68 -35.32
C LEU A 8 -36.30 -0.49 -36.22
N LYS A 9 -36.04 -0.36 -37.53
CA LYS A 9 -36.33 -1.38 -38.55
C LYS A 9 -35.09 -1.65 -39.39
N GLU A 10 -34.79 -2.91 -39.67
CA GLU A 10 -33.78 -3.32 -40.65
C GLU A 10 -34.46 -4.10 -41.78
N LYS A 11 -34.22 -3.70 -43.03
CA LYS A 11 -34.88 -4.27 -44.22
C LYS A 11 -36.41 -4.35 -44.08
N GLY A 12 -37.02 -3.33 -43.47
CA GLY A 12 -38.46 -3.21 -43.29
C GLY A 12 -39.06 -4.08 -42.17
N LYS A 13 -38.26 -4.88 -41.46
CA LYS A 13 -38.74 -5.70 -40.34
C LYS A 13 -38.45 -5.00 -39.00
N PRO A 14 -39.40 -4.96 -38.06
CA PRO A 14 -39.16 -4.43 -36.74
C PRO A 14 -38.04 -5.20 -36.05
N ILE A 15 -37.01 -4.49 -35.60
CA ILE A 15 -35.97 -5.07 -34.77
C ILE A 15 -36.53 -5.05 -33.35
N TYR A 16 -36.80 -6.23 -32.79
CA TYR A 16 -36.98 -6.31 -31.34
C TYR A 16 -35.71 -5.81 -30.69
N LEU A 17 -35.82 -4.99 -29.64
CA LEU A 17 -34.71 -4.66 -28.75
C LEU A 17 -34.22 -5.97 -28.10
N LYS A 18 -33.52 -6.80 -28.87
CA LYS A 18 -32.44 -7.61 -28.33
C LYS A 18 -31.50 -6.58 -27.72
N THR A 19 -30.96 -6.90 -26.56
CA THR A 19 -29.87 -6.19 -25.90
C THR A 19 -28.69 -6.05 -26.88
N HIS A 20 -28.81 -5.10 -27.82
CA HIS A 20 -27.83 -4.79 -28.82
C HIS A 20 -26.93 -3.75 -28.17
N THR A 21 -25.81 -4.23 -27.63
CA THR A 21 -24.64 -3.40 -27.30
C THR A 21 -24.30 -2.44 -28.44
N ALA A 22 -24.60 -2.80 -29.69
CA ALA A 22 -24.44 -1.98 -30.89
C ALA A 22 -25.34 -0.71 -30.98
N ALA A 23 -26.31 -0.51 -30.07
CA ALA A 23 -27.17 0.68 -30.08
C ALA A 23 -26.58 1.89 -29.32
N ILE A 24 -25.42 1.70 -28.66
CA ILE A 24 -24.75 2.75 -27.89
C ILE A 24 -23.32 2.83 -28.41
N ASP A 25 -23.05 3.82 -29.27
CA ASP A 25 -21.70 4.09 -29.76
C ASP A 25 -20.74 4.30 -28.57
N GLY A 26 -19.62 3.59 -28.59
CA GLY A 26 -18.62 3.62 -27.52
C GLY A 26 -18.86 2.63 -26.37
N LEU A 27 -19.90 1.78 -26.39
CA LEU A 27 -20.08 0.74 -25.35
C LEU A 27 -18.92 -0.27 -25.31
N GLU A 28 -18.27 -0.51 -26.46
CA GLU A 28 -17.03 -1.30 -26.58
C GLU A 28 -15.83 -0.68 -25.84
N SER A 29 -15.88 0.63 -25.53
CA SER A 29 -14.85 1.30 -24.74
C SER A 29 -15.03 1.13 -23.23
N TYR A 30 -16.19 0.65 -22.79
CA TYR A 30 -16.44 0.38 -21.38
C TYR A 30 -15.88 -0.99 -20.99
N PRO A 31 -15.22 -1.10 -19.84
CA PRO A 31 -14.79 -2.39 -19.31
C PRO A 31 -15.98 -3.34 -19.20
N THR A 32 -15.85 -4.56 -19.74
CA THR A 32 -16.88 -5.57 -19.56
C THR A 32 -16.93 -5.99 -18.08
N LYS A 33 -18.01 -6.66 -17.67
CA LYS A 33 -18.07 -7.25 -16.32
C LYS A 33 -16.86 -8.15 -16.03
N VAL A 34 -16.36 -8.88 -17.03
CA VAL A 34 -15.17 -9.73 -16.90
C VAL A 34 -13.91 -8.88 -16.70
N ASP A 35 -13.81 -7.73 -17.36
CA ASP A 35 -12.69 -6.81 -17.18
C ASP A 35 -12.75 -6.14 -15.81
N THR A 36 -13.94 -5.72 -15.37
CA THR A 36 -14.13 -5.18 -14.02
C THR A 36 -13.88 -6.25 -12.96
N ASP A 37 -14.34 -7.48 -13.13
CA ASP A 37 -14.14 -8.58 -12.17
C ASP A 37 -12.65 -9.00 -12.08
N LYS A 38 -11.87 -8.81 -13.16
CA LYS A 38 -10.40 -8.92 -13.12
C LYS A 38 -9.75 -7.73 -12.42
N MET A 39 -10.32 -6.54 -12.54
CA MET A 39 -9.83 -5.31 -11.89
C MET A 39 -10.18 -5.26 -10.39
N TYR A 40 -11.32 -5.80 -9.98
CA TYR A 40 -11.74 -5.96 -8.58
C TYR A 40 -10.95 -7.11 -7.96
N GLN A 41 -9.75 -6.76 -7.52
CA GLN A 41 -8.71 -7.68 -7.08
C GLN A 41 -9.21 -8.78 -6.13
N LYS A 42 -9.17 -10.01 -6.65
CA LYS A 42 -8.59 -11.15 -5.92
C LYS A 42 -7.29 -10.62 -5.30
N ILE A 43 -7.16 -10.64 -3.97
CA ILE A 43 -5.95 -10.20 -3.25
C ILE A 43 -4.76 -10.94 -3.88
N THR A 44 -4.13 -10.31 -4.86
CA THR A 44 -2.96 -10.85 -5.51
C THR A 44 -1.88 -10.58 -4.50
N LYS A 45 -1.27 -11.64 -4.00
CA LYS A 45 -0.18 -11.54 -3.02
C LYS A 45 0.93 -10.74 -3.70
N LYS A 46 0.93 -9.41 -3.52
CA LYS A 46 1.93 -8.54 -4.12
C LYS A 46 3.25 -8.90 -3.44
N GLU A 47 4.24 -9.28 -4.24
CA GLU A 47 5.59 -9.45 -3.74
C GLU A 47 6.04 -8.14 -3.08
N PRO A 48 6.64 -8.20 -1.89
CA PRO A 48 7.10 -7.01 -1.19
C PRO A 48 8.19 -6.30 -2.00
N LEU A 49 8.14 -4.97 -2.02
CA LEU A 49 9.19 -4.11 -2.59
C LEU A 49 10.48 -4.19 -1.78
N TRP A 50 10.38 -4.53 -0.51
CA TRP A 50 11.49 -4.75 0.40
C TRP A 50 11.07 -5.70 1.53
N THR A 51 11.97 -6.55 2.00
CA THR A 51 11.80 -7.38 3.20
C THR A 51 13.07 -7.38 4.04
N GLY A 52 12.91 -7.63 5.34
CA GLY A 52 14.05 -7.76 6.24
C GLY A 52 13.60 -7.71 7.70
N GLY A 53 14.51 -7.32 8.57
CA GLY A 53 14.22 -7.00 9.96
C GLY A 53 15.08 -5.82 10.37
N TRP A 54 14.47 -4.63 10.42
CA TRP A 54 15.21 -3.40 10.66
C TRP A 54 14.52 -2.52 11.71
N TYR A 55 15.26 -2.17 12.76
CA TYR A 55 14.76 -1.28 13.80
C TYR A 55 14.52 0.15 13.30
N GLY A 56 15.11 0.55 12.17
CA GLY A 56 15.11 1.94 11.74
C GLY A 56 16.25 2.77 12.35
N ALA A 57 17.37 2.15 12.76
CA ALA A 57 18.53 2.87 13.29
C ALA A 57 19.14 3.83 12.24
N ALA A 58 19.77 4.93 12.66
CA ALA A 58 20.42 5.85 11.71
C ALA A 58 21.69 5.26 11.09
N ALA A 59 22.38 4.39 11.81
CA ALA A 59 23.61 3.75 11.35
C ALA A 59 23.38 2.94 10.05
N GLY A 60 24.37 2.99 9.17
CA GLY A 60 24.37 2.30 7.88
C GLY A 60 23.77 3.13 6.74
N ASN A 61 23.47 2.45 5.62
CA ASN A 61 23.02 3.09 4.40
C ASN A 61 21.49 3.19 4.27
N GLY A 62 20.70 2.88 5.29
CA GLY A 62 19.23 2.79 5.16
C GLY A 62 18.78 1.60 4.29
N GLN A 63 17.53 1.63 3.83
CA GLN A 63 16.94 0.58 2.98
C GLN A 63 16.41 1.16 1.66
N VAL A 64 16.41 0.33 0.62
CA VAL A 64 16.04 0.71 -0.75
C VAL A 64 14.95 -0.24 -1.25
N PRO A 65 13.68 0.19 -1.28
CA PRO A 65 12.61 -0.55 -1.94
C PRO A 65 12.88 -0.69 -3.44
N SER A 66 12.45 -1.81 -4.04
CA SER A 66 12.70 -2.13 -5.45
C SER A 66 11.95 -1.23 -6.44
N LYS A 67 10.91 -0.51 -5.98
CA LYS A 67 10.13 0.44 -6.79
C LYS A 67 10.04 1.78 -6.06
N PRO A 68 10.40 2.91 -6.70
CA PRO A 68 10.27 4.23 -6.11
C PRO A 68 8.83 4.57 -5.72
N LEU A 69 8.66 5.33 -4.63
CA LEU A 69 7.37 5.69 -4.05
C LEU A 69 6.48 6.44 -5.06
N SER A 70 7.06 7.35 -5.84
CA SER A 70 6.38 8.14 -6.88
C SER A 70 5.88 7.31 -8.06
N GLN A 71 6.49 6.14 -8.29
CA GLN A 71 6.11 5.21 -9.36
C GLN A 71 5.09 4.18 -8.90
N CYS A 72 4.86 4.05 -7.59
CA CYS A 72 3.78 3.22 -7.07
C CYS A 72 2.41 3.79 -7.43
N GLU A 73 1.40 2.93 -7.55
CA GLU A 73 0.02 3.33 -7.86
C GLU A 73 -0.48 4.38 -6.86
N ASN A 74 -0.47 4.02 -5.57
CA ASN A 74 -0.92 4.91 -4.48
C ASN A 74 0.15 5.18 -3.42
N GLY A 75 1.12 4.28 -3.25
CA GLY A 75 2.26 4.52 -2.36
C GLY A 75 2.84 3.23 -1.78
N TRP A 76 3.42 3.36 -0.57
CA TRP A 76 4.02 2.25 0.15
C TRP A 76 3.22 1.91 1.42
N ILE A 77 2.91 0.63 1.62
CA ILE A 77 2.47 0.10 2.91
C ILE A 77 3.69 -0.42 3.66
N PHE A 78 3.96 0.17 4.82
CA PHE A 78 4.99 -0.28 5.75
C PHE A 78 4.40 -1.32 6.71
N GLN A 79 4.96 -2.52 6.72
CA GLN A 79 4.60 -3.58 7.65
C GLN A 79 5.64 -3.70 8.76
N TRP A 80 5.22 -3.38 9.98
CA TRP A 80 5.98 -3.58 11.20
C TRP A 80 5.49 -4.83 11.93
N GLN A 81 6.37 -5.46 12.68
CA GLN A 81 6.01 -6.52 13.62
C GLN A 81 6.95 -6.50 14.82
N GLU A 82 6.56 -7.19 15.90
CA GLU A 82 7.42 -7.32 17.07
C GLU A 82 8.68 -8.14 16.73
N TYR A 83 9.75 -7.81 17.44
CA TYR A 83 10.92 -8.68 17.59
C TYR A 83 10.78 -9.51 18.85
N LYS A 84 11.24 -10.76 18.77
CA LYS A 84 11.53 -11.56 19.97
C LYS A 84 12.80 -11.04 20.63
N LYS A 85 12.99 -11.42 21.89
CA LYS A 85 14.17 -11.04 22.68
C LYS A 85 15.50 -11.53 22.10
N ASP A 86 15.44 -12.56 21.25
CA ASP A 86 16.59 -13.11 20.53
C ASP A 86 16.93 -12.36 19.22
N GLY A 87 16.18 -11.32 18.86
CA GLY A 87 16.38 -10.55 17.64
C GLY A 87 15.76 -11.15 16.38
N THR A 88 14.93 -12.20 16.51
CA THR A 88 14.17 -12.78 15.39
C THR A 88 12.75 -12.23 15.31
N LEU A 89 12.24 -12.01 14.10
CA LEU A 89 10.90 -11.48 13.88
C LEU A 89 9.85 -12.40 14.53
N ASN A 90 8.89 -11.81 15.23
CA ASN A 90 7.92 -12.58 16.02
C ASN A 90 6.94 -13.38 15.13
N GLY A 91 6.65 -12.88 13.93
CA GLY A 91 5.59 -13.41 13.08
C GLY A 91 4.19 -13.00 13.54
N ALA A 92 4.08 -12.02 14.44
CA ALA A 92 2.84 -11.58 15.09
C ALA A 92 2.91 -10.09 15.46
N CYS A 93 1.77 -9.55 15.96
CA CYS A 93 1.64 -8.15 16.38
C CYS A 93 1.94 -7.14 15.25
N TYR A 94 1.40 -7.44 14.06
CA TYR A 94 1.62 -6.63 12.87
C TYR A 94 0.97 -5.25 12.97
N HIS A 95 1.67 -4.24 12.47
CA HIS A 95 1.10 -2.92 12.21
C HIS A 95 1.36 -2.54 10.76
N PHE A 96 0.37 -1.90 10.14
CA PHE A 96 0.44 -1.47 8.75
C PHE A 96 0.18 0.03 8.67
N PHE A 97 1.03 0.74 7.94
CA PHE A 97 0.89 2.18 7.72
C PHE A 97 1.07 2.50 6.25
N LEU A 98 0.14 3.26 5.69
CA LEU A 98 0.29 3.82 4.36
C LEU A 98 1.13 5.10 4.43
N VAL A 99 2.18 5.15 3.62
CA VAL A 99 2.80 6.41 3.20
C VAL A 99 2.38 6.65 1.74
N PRO A 100 1.50 7.63 1.47
CA PRO A 100 1.01 7.90 0.13
C PRO A 100 2.11 8.48 -0.75
N LYS A 101 2.04 8.27 -2.07
CA LYS A 101 3.08 8.72 -2.98
C LYS A 101 3.30 10.22 -3.00
N GLN A 102 2.24 10.99 -2.71
CA GLN A 102 2.28 12.45 -2.56
C GLN A 102 3.26 12.90 -1.46
N HIS A 103 3.63 12.01 -0.52
CA HIS A 103 4.62 12.32 0.51
C HIS A 103 5.96 12.81 -0.05
N VAL A 104 6.36 12.37 -1.26
CA VAL A 104 7.61 12.84 -1.89
C VAL A 104 7.58 14.33 -2.24
N GLN A 105 6.40 14.93 -2.32
CA GLN A 105 6.19 16.34 -2.64
C GLN A 105 6.16 17.23 -1.38
N ASN A 106 6.04 16.63 -0.19
CA ASN A 106 6.02 17.39 1.05
C ASN A 106 7.37 18.08 1.28
N PRO A 107 7.37 19.37 1.67
CA PRO A 107 8.61 20.08 1.94
C PRO A 107 9.33 19.49 3.18
N GLY A 108 10.66 19.61 3.20
CA GLY A 108 11.49 19.22 4.34
C GLY A 108 12.19 17.85 4.21
N SER A 109 12.56 17.26 5.35
CA SER A 109 13.41 16.07 5.41
C SER A 109 12.68 14.76 5.09
N GLY A 110 11.35 14.77 4.95
CA GLY A 110 10.55 13.56 4.64
C GLY A 110 10.30 12.66 5.85
N GLY A 111 10.35 13.20 7.06
CA GLY A 111 10.10 12.45 8.30
C GLY A 111 8.69 11.87 8.39
N VAL A 112 8.59 10.62 8.83
CA VAL A 112 7.34 9.90 9.09
C VAL A 112 7.44 9.24 10.46
N VAL A 113 6.42 9.47 11.30
CA VAL A 113 6.29 8.84 12.62
C VAL A 113 5.34 7.64 12.50
N PHE A 114 5.77 6.49 13.00
CA PHE A 114 4.94 5.30 13.16
C PHE A 114 4.77 5.05 14.65
N LEU A 115 3.52 5.03 15.12
CA LEU A 115 3.20 4.73 16.51
C LEU A 115 2.77 3.26 16.62
N LEU A 116 3.59 2.46 17.28
CA LEU A 116 3.45 1.02 17.42
C LEU A 116 3.10 0.70 18.88
N HIS A 117 2.39 -0.39 19.11
CA HIS A 117 2.09 -0.83 20.46
C HIS A 117 2.11 -2.35 20.60
N GLY A 118 2.56 -2.83 21.76
CA GLY A 118 2.39 -4.24 22.11
C GLY A 118 0.92 -4.64 22.20
N TYR A 119 0.65 -5.95 22.16
CA TYR A 119 -0.71 -6.53 22.18
C TYR A 119 -1.63 -5.93 23.26
N ASN A 120 -1.13 -5.70 24.48
CA ASN A 120 -1.90 -5.14 25.60
C ASN A 120 -1.83 -3.60 25.71
N ALA A 121 -1.37 -2.89 24.68
CA ALA A 121 -1.13 -1.44 24.68
C ALA A 121 -0.15 -0.91 25.77
N ASN A 122 0.46 -1.79 26.57
CA ASN A 122 1.35 -1.42 27.68
C ASN A 122 2.75 -0.93 27.24
N SER A 123 3.06 -1.01 25.93
CA SER A 123 4.37 -0.66 25.37
C SER A 123 4.19 0.15 24.10
N LEU A 124 4.00 1.47 24.25
CA LEU A 124 4.01 2.39 23.12
C LEU A 124 5.44 2.62 22.63
N VAL A 125 5.66 2.36 21.35
CA VAL A 125 6.96 2.52 20.69
C VAL A 125 6.78 3.41 19.47
N ARG A 126 7.55 4.48 19.42
CA ARG A 126 7.62 5.33 18.23
C ARG A 126 8.76 4.88 17.33
N LYS A 127 8.53 4.92 16.03
CA LYS A 127 9.58 4.86 15.01
C LYS A 127 9.53 6.13 14.17
N TYR A 128 10.70 6.66 13.84
CA TYR A 128 10.85 7.84 13.01
C TYR A 128 11.77 7.54 11.83
N LEU A 129 11.22 7.46 10.61
CA LEU A 129 12.00 7.24 9.40
C LEU A 129 11.96 8.47 8.51
N TYR A 130 13.05 8.73 7.79
CA TYR A 130 13.03 9.64 6.66
C TYR A 130 12.68 8.83 5.41
N VAL A 131 11.51 9.11 4.84
CA VAL A 131 11.00 8.46 3.63
C VAL A 131 11.20 9.39 2.44
N LYS A 132 12.04 8.95 1.51
CA LYS A 132 12.31 9.61 0.23
C LYS A 132 11.90 8.69 -0.91
N ASP A 133 11.83 9.25 -2.11
CA ASP A 133 11.28 8.58 -3.28
C ASP A 133 11.89 7.18 -3.53
N THR A 134 13.20 7.05 -3.40
CA THR A 134 13.92 5.81 -3.70
C THR A 134 14.51 5.13 -2.46
N LYS A 135 14.35 5.70 -1.26
CA LYS A 135 15.13 5.31 -0.10
C LYS A 135 14.48 5.66 1.22
N ILE A 136 14.66 4.78 2.20
CA ILE A 136 14.32 5.03 3.61
C ILE A 136 15.57 5.05 4.47
N THR A 137 15.68 6.03 5.36
CA THR A 137 16.77 6.10 6.35
C THR A 137 16.22 6.28 7.76
N GLY A 138 17.02 5.89 8.74
CA GLY A 138 16.61 5.77 10.12
C GLY A 138 16.98 6.97 10.98
N ASN A 139 16.70 6.83 12.28
CA ASN A 139 17.05 7.77 13.33
C ASN A 139 17.53 6.99 14.56
N ASP A 140 18.50 7.51 15.29
CA ASP A 140 19.08 6.82 16.46
C ASP A 140 18.05 6.56 17.56
N ILE A 141 16.99 7.37 17.63
CA ILE A 141 15.89 7.19 18.57
C ILE A 141 15.16 5.85 18.41
N ASN A 142 15.27 5.23 17.23
CA ASN A 142 14.59 3.97 16.93
C ASN A 142 15.35 2.74 17.44
N ALA A 143 16.60 2.91 17.90
CA ALA A 143 17.48 1.82 18.30
C ALA A 143 18.47 2.27 19.38
N SER A 144 17.96 2.73 20.53
CA SER A 144 18.78 3.13 21.67
C SER A 144 19.81 2.06 22.02
N SER A 145 21.04 2.47 22.33
CA SER A 145 22.10 1.55 22.76
C SER A 145 21.79 0.88 24.10
N SER A 146 20.95 1.49 24.94
CA SER A 146 20.48 0.92 26.21
C SER A 146 19.50 -0.24 26.04
N ASP A 147 18.85 -0.35 24.88
CA ASP A 147 17.77 -1.31 24.66
C ASP A 147 18.30 -2.57 23.99
N THR A 148 17.65 -3.70 24.26
CA THR A 148 17.90 -4.98 23.60
C THR A 148 16.74 -5.34 22.67
N ALA A 149 16.96 -6.30 21.77
CA ALA A 149 15.90 -6.77 20.87
C ALA A 149 14.62 -7.15 21.64
N GLY A 150 13.45 -6.84 21.08
CA GLY A 150 12.16 -7.13 21.72
C GLY A 150 11.85 -6.25 22.94
N SER A 151 12.62 -5.17 23.18
CA SER A 151 12.39 -4.24 24.29
C SER A 151 12.58 -2.79 23.86
N GLY A 152 11.93 -1.87 24.58
CA GLY A 152 12.05 -0.42 24.38
C GLY A 152 11.91 0.00 22.92
N SER A 153 12.85 0.82 22.45
CA SER A 153 12.92 1.28 21.05
C SER A 153 13.15 0.14 20.06
N LYS A 154 13.71 -1.00 20.48
CA LYS A 154 14.01 -2.17 19.63
C LYS A 154 12.93 -3.26 19.70
N MET A 155 11.75 -2.95 20.22
CA MET A 155 10.65 -3.91 20.32
C MET A 155 10.03 -4.25 18.96
N PHE A 156 10.02 -3.30 18.03
CA PHE A 156 9.44 -3.49 16.69
C PHE A 156 10.46 -3.28 15.60
N ALA A 157 10.25 -3.98 14.48
CA ALA A 157 11.03 -3.83 13.28
C ALA A 157 10.17 -3.80 12.02
N LEU A 158 10.68 -3.05 11.04
CA LEU A 158 10.17 -3.04 9.70
C LEU A 158 10.49 -4.39 9.09
N SER A 159 9.47 -5.08 8.62
CA SER A 159 9.58 -6.44 8.09
C SER A 159 9.28 -6.55 6.61
N ALA A 160 8.43 -5.67 6.09
CA ALA A 160 8.17 -5.56 4.67
C ALA A 160 7.71 -4.14 4.28
N ILE A 161 7.89 -3.82 3.01
CA ILE A 161 7.23 -2.71 2.31
C ILE A 161 6.50 -3.29 1.10
N TYR A 162 5.23 -2.94 0.94
CA TYR A 162 4.42 -3.33 -0.21
C TYR A 162 4.02 -2.12 -1.03
N GLU A 163 3.78 -2.32 -2.33
CA GLU A 163 3.08 -1.34 -3.15
C GLU A 163 1.58 -1.34 -2.81
N TYR A 164 1.03 -0.17 -2.51
CA TYR A 164 -0.42 0.05 -2.43
C TYR A 164 -0.98 0.35 -3.82
#